data_AF-A0A810AAE4-F1
#
_entry.id   AF-A0A810AAE4-F1
#
_cell.length_a   1.000
_cell.length_b   1.000
_cell.length_c   1.000
_cell.angle_alpha   90.00
_cell.angle_beta   90.00
_cell.angle_gamma   90.00
#
_symmetry.space_group_name_H-M   'P 1'
#
loop_
_entity.id
_entity.type
_entity.pdbx_description
1 polymer ?
#
loop_
_entity_poly.entity_id
_entity_poly.type
_entity_poly.pdbx_seq_one_letter_code
_entity_poly.pdbx_strand_id
1 'polypeptide(L)'
;MTGGKGTAARTMGLLGGIFSYAVDEGYRPDNPINGIRRPKDQTREWRLDDVGYRRLGKCLTAAEANGEHWQRILASRTSAMTGCRLDEVESLLKTEVDPVGMALRLGNSKSGKSIRPVGPAVIAILKMAMAKSKSKYVFPAITTEAKHHTGLTRWLQKVSAKDVPGITSHGLRHSFSSTADDLGYSLPTIKALVGHSRASVTEGYIHKIDSALLAAADKIARHIDDAMTGKKSSKVVQLRSA
;
A
#
# COMPACT_ATOMS: atom_id res chain seq x y z
N MET A 1 -22.27 25.73 8.55
CA MET A 1 -21.26 24.64 8.54
C MET A 1 -20.15 25.02 7.58
N THR A 2 -18.94 25.27 8.06
CA THR A 2 -17.79 25.65 7.21
C THR A 2 -16.96 24.40 6.94
N GLY A 3 -17.10 23.81 5.75
CA GLY A 3 -16.26 22.70 5.32
C GLY A 3 -14.83 23.18 5.08
N GLY A 4 -13.83 22.45 5.59
CA GLY A 4 -12.42 22.77 5.36
C GLY A 4 -12.05 22.73 3.87
N LYS A 5 -10.86 23.24 3.52
CA LYS A 5 -10.35 23.34 2.13
C LYS A 5 -10.52 22.04 1.32
N GLY A 6 -10.31 20.88 1.95
CA GLY A 6 -10.47 19.57 1.31
C GLY A 6 -11.93 19.19 1.02
N THR A 7 -12.89 19.60 1.87
CA THR A 7 -14.32 19.41 1.61
C THR A 7 -14.76 20.28 0.45
N ALA A 8 -14.34 21.54 0.41
CA ALA A 8 -14.63 22.45 -0.70
C ALA A 8 -14.09 21.89 -2.04
N ALA A 9 -12.85 21.39 -2.07
CA ALA A 9 -12.27 20.80 -3.28
C ALA A 9 -13.05 19.56 -3.77
N ARG A 10 -13.49 18.68 -2.86
CA ARG A 10 -14.29 17.49 -3.21
C ARG A 10 -15.70 17.85 -3.68
N THR A 11 -16.37 18.79 -3.00
CA THR A 11 -17.70 19.27 -3.40
C THR A 11 -17.64 19.90 -4.79
N MET A 12 -16.61 20.70 -5.08
CA MET A 12 -16.41 21.28 -6.41
C MET A 12 -16.11 20.23 -7.48
N GLY A 13 -15.39 19.16 -7.13
CA GLY A 13 -15.18 18.01 -8.01
C GLY A 13 -16.48 17.28 -8.34
N LEU A 14 -17.33 17.03 -7.34
CA LEU A 14 -18.65 16.41 -7.51
C LEU A 14 -19.57 17.27 -8.37
N LEU A 15 -19.68 18.57 -8.08
CA LEU A 15 -20.48 19.51 -8.88
C LEU A 15 -20.01 19.53 -10.34
N GLY A 16 -18.69 19.52 -10.56
CA GLY A 16 -18.12 19.45 -11.91
C GLY A 16 -18.53 18.18 -12.67
N GLY A 17 -18.58 17.03 -11.99
CA GLY A 17 -19.08 15.78 -12.57
C GLY A 17 -20.57 15.84 -12.93
N ILE A 18 -21.40 16.36 -12.02
CA ILE A 18 -22.85 16.54 -12.24
C ILE A 18 -23.10 17.44 -13.46
N PHE A 19 -22.40 18.57 -13.56
CA PHE A 19 -22.58 19.48 -14.68
C PHE A 19 -21.98 18.96 -15.99
N SER A 20 -20.95 18.11 -15.94
CA SER A 20 -20.46 17.44 -17.15
C SER A 20 -21.51 16.48 -17.70
N TYR A 21 -22.13 15.67 -16.83
CA TYR A 21 -23.26 14.82 -17.20
C TYR A 21 -24.45 15.64 -17.75
N ALA A 22 -24.78 16.77 -17.12
CA ALA A 22 -25.88 17.62 -17.59
C ALA A 22 -25.63 18.26 -18.96
N VAL A 23 -24.36 18.47 -19.34
CA VAL A 23 -23.98 18.93 -20.69
C VAL A 23 -24.08 17.78 -21.69
N ASP A 24 -23.55 16.59 -21.33
CA ASP A 24 -23.58 15.40 -22.21
C ASP A 24 -25.02 14.98 -22.54
N GLU A 25 -25.94 15.05 -21.57
CA GLU A 25 -27.37 14.75 -21.75
C GLU A 25 -28.17 15.92 -22.35
N GLY A 26 -27.51 17.05 -22.67
CA GLY A 26 -28.16 18.20 -23.30
C GLY A 26 -29.09 19.00 -22.39
N TYR A 27 -29.10 18.76 -21.07
CA TYR A 27 -29.88 19.56 -20.11
C TYR A 27 -29.40 21.00 -20.00
N ARG A 28 -28.14 21.28 -20.37
CA ARG A 28 -27.59 22.63 -20.45
C ARG A 28 -26.42 22.74 -21.43
N PRO A 29 -26.10 23.94 -21.93
CA PRO A 29 -25.08 24.11 -22.98
C PRO A 29 -23.62 24.15 -22.47
N ASP A 30 -23.38 24.37 -21.18
CA ASP A 30 -22.05 24.64 -20.63
C ASP A 30 -21.84 24.06 -19.23
N ASN A 31 -20.59 23.86 -18.80
CA ASN A 31 -20.29 23.46 -17.42
C ASN A 31 -19.78 24.68 -16.63
N PRO A 32 -20.52 25.19 -15.63
CA PRO A 32 -20.18 26.42 -14.90
C PRO A 32 -18.98 26.23 -13.96
N ILE A 33 -18.50 25.01 -13.80
CA ILE A 33 -17.33 24.66 -13.00
C ILE A 33 -16.04 24.76 -13.83
N ASN A 34 -16.14 24.80 -15.16
CA ASN A 34 -15.00 25.04 -16.03
C ASN A 34 -14.46 26.45 -15.77
N GLY A 35 -13.14 26.56 -15.55
CA GLY A 35 -12.48 27.84 -15.27
C GLY A 35 -12.39 28.23 -13.78
N ILE A 36 -13.10 27.54 -12.88
CA ILE A 36 -12.95 27.79 -11.44
C ILE A 36 -11.58 27.28 -10.97
N ARG A 37 -10.73 28.21 -10.53
CA ARG A 37 -9.42 27.88 -9.95
C ARG A 37 -9.62 27.12 -8.65
N ARG A 38 -9.42 25.81 -8.70
CA ARG A 38 -9.35 24.97 -7.52
C ARG A 38 -8.05 25.30 -6.78
N PRO A 39 -8.07 25.44 -5.44
CA PRO A 39 -6.83 25.44 -4.68
C PRO A 39 -6.06 24.18 -5.07
N LYS A 40 -4.81 24.34 -5.50
CA LYS A 40 -3.92 23.20 -5.78
C LYS A 40 -3.92 22.37 -4.51
N ASP A 41 -4.33 21.10 -4.61
CA ASP A 41 -4.33 20.22 -3.45
C ASP A 41 -2.88 20.20 -2.95
N GLN A 42 -2.64 20.61 -1.71
CA GLN A 42 -1.31 20.52 -1.13
C GLN A 42 -1.09 19.04 -0.86
N THR A 43 -0.66 18.31 -1.88
CA THR A 43 -0.11 16.98 -1.73
C THR A 43 1.15 17.14 -0.91
N ARG A 44 1.03 16.96 0.42
CA ARG A 44 2.21 16.69 1.24
C ARG A 44 2.83 15.43 0.66
N GLU A 45 3.98 15.57 0.02
CA GLU A 45 4.78 14.44 -0.45
C GLU A 45 5.35 13.73 0.76
N TRP A 46 4.50 12.93 1.41
CA TRP A 46 4.87 12.11 2.54
C TRP A 46 5.29 10.73 2.04
N ARG A 47 6.54 10.37 2.32
CA ARG A 47 7.10 9.04 2.10
C ARG A 47 8.03 8.68 3.24
N LEU A 48 8.25 7.38 3.44
CA LEU A 48 9.35 6.84 4.22
C LEU A 48 10.56 6.69 3.30
N ASP A 49 11.67 7.28 3.72
CA ASP A 49 13.00 6.93 3.26
C ASP A 49 13.58 5.83 4.19
N ASP A 50 14.82 5.41 3.95
CA ASP A 50 15.50 4.40 4.77
C ASP A 50 15.53 4.75 6.26
N VAL A 51 15.64 6.04 6.60
CA VAL A 51 15.61 6.52 7.98
C VAL A 51 14.21 6.36 8.57
N GLY A 52 13.17 6.72 7.81
CA GLY A 52 11.77 6.54 8.16
C GLY A 52 11.41 5.07 8.38
N TYR A 53 11.84 4.18 7.48
CA TYR A 53 11.65 2.74 7.64
C TYR A 53 12.38 2.21 8.87
N ARG A 54 13.59 2.68 9.16
CA ARG A 54 14.33 2.31 10.37
C ARG A 54 13.62 2.76 11.64
N ARG A 55 13.05 3.96 11.66
CA ARG A 55 12.23 4.45 12.78
C ARG A 55 10.97 3.62 12.94
N LEU A 56 10.27 3.33 11.85
CA LEU A 56 9.10 2.44 11.85
C LEU A 56 9.45 1.06 12.42
N GLY A 57 10.55 0.45 11.96
CA GLY A 57 11.02 -0.84 12.46
C GLY A 57 11.32 -0.83 13.96
N LYS A 58 11.93 0.25 14.47
CA LYS A 58 12.13 0.45 15.92
C LYS A 58 10.80 0.54 16.68
N CYS A 59 9.82 1.32 16.19
CA CYS A 59 8.50 1.42 16.81
C CYS A 59 7.80 0.05 16.84
N LEU A 60 7.85 -0.72 15.75
CA LEU A 60 7.25 -2.06 15.68
C LEU A 60 7.93 -3.04 16.65
N THR A 61 9.26 -3.00 16.75
CA THR A 61 10.03 -3.84 17.67
C THR A 61 9.73 -3.48 19.13
N ALA A 62 9.65 -2.19 19.45
CA ALA A 62 9.28 -1.72 20.79
C ALA A 62 7.85 -2.12 21.16
N ALA A 63 6.91 -2.04 20.22
CA ALA A 63 5.54 -2.47 20.46
C ALA A 63 5.45 -3.99 20.70
N GLU A 64 6.18 -4.78 19.92
CA GLU A 64 6.28 -6.24 20.08
C GLU A 64 6.86 -6.59 21.47
N ALA A 65 7.91 -5.91 21.91
CA ALA A 65 8.50 -6.09 23.24
C ALA A 65 7.55 -5.68 24.39
N ASN A 66 6.67 -4.70 24.15
CA ASN A 66 5.65 -4.26 25.11
C ASN A 66 4.38 -5.14 25.12
N GLY A 67 4.41 -6.31 24.47
CA GLY A 67 3.30 -7.27 24.48
C GLY A 67 2.16 -6.94 23.50
N GLU A 68 2.42 -6.15 22.46
CA GLU A 68 1.43 -5.87 21.42
C GLU A 68 1.03 -7.14 20.65
N HIS A 69 -0.19 -7.14 20.12
CA HIS A 69 -0.72 -8.26 19.37
C HIS A 69 0.04 -8.48 18.05
N TRP A 70 0.50 -9.71 17.83
CA TRP A 70 1.30 -10.12 16.67
C TRP A 70 0.65 -9.73 15.32
N GLN A 71 -0.69 -9.71 15.25
CA GLN A 71 -1.45 -9.34 14.05
C GLN A 71 -1.06 -7.96 13.56
N ARG A 72 -0.95 -6.98 14.47
CA ARG A 72 -0.62 -5.59 14.14
C ARG A 72 0.81 -5.45 13.63
N ILE A 73 1.74 -6.16 14.28
CA ILE A 73 3.15 -6.14 13.92
C ILE A 73 3.35 -6.75 12.52
N LEU A 74 2.86 -7.97 12.30
CA LEU A 74 3.06 -8.69 11.05
C LEU A 74 2.28 -8.04 9.88
N ALA A 75 1.06 -7.54 10.11
CA ALA A 75 0.30 -6.83 9.07
C ALA A 75 0.97 -5.50 8.67
N SER A 76 1.59 -4.80 9.63
CA SER A 76 2.32 -3.56 9.34
C SER A 76 3.59 -3.82 8.52
N ARG A 77 4.39 -4.83 8.90
CA ARG A 77 5.57 -5.26 8.12
C ARG A 77 5.14 -5.66 6.71
N THR A 78 4.10 -6.49 6.58
CA THR A 78 3.53 -6.91 5.29
C THR A 78 3.09 -5.72 4.44
N SER A 79 2.38 -4.75 5.02
CA SER A 79 1.92 -3.56 4.30
C SER A 79 3.08 -2.72 3.78
N ALA A 80 4.14 -2.55 4.58
CA ALA A 80 5.32 -1.78 4.19
C ALA A 80 6.07 -2.42 3.00
N MET A 81 6.14 -3.75 2.95
CA MET A 81 6.96 -4.48 1.97
C MET A 81 6.22 -4.91 0.69
N THR A 82 4.91 -4.68 0.59
CA THR A 82 4.10 -5.15 -0.56
C THR A 82 3.48 -4.03 -1.40
N GLY A 83 3.37 -2.81 -0.86
CA GLY A 83 2.64 -1.73 -1.52
C GLY A 83 1.12 -2.01 -1.64
N CYS A 84 0.62 -3.07 -1.01
CA CYS A 84 -0.80 -3.34 -0.90
C CYS A 84 -1.52 -2.19 -0.20
N ARG A 85 -2.81 -2.02 -0.50
CA ARG A 85 -3.62 -1.15 0.36
C ARG A 85 -3.73 -1.81 1.74
N LEU A 86 -3.84 -0.98 2.77
CA LEU A 86 -3.86 -1.48 4.14
C LEU A 86 -5.10 -2.34 4.42
N ASP A 87 -6.25 -2.03 3.80
CA ASP A 87 -7.46 -2.83 3.83
C ASP A 87 -7.31 -4.17 3.09
N GLU A 88 -6.58 -4.19 1.95
CA GLU A 88 -6.22 -5.42 1.23
C GLU A 88 -5.38 -6.36 2.13
N VAL A 89 -4.47 -5.82 2.94
CA VAL A 89 -3.66 -6.62 3.89
C VAL A 89 -4.51 -7.06 5.08
N GLU A 90 -5.27 -6.14 5.68
CA GLU A 90 -6.13 -6.42 6.84
C GLU A 90 -7.13 -7.55 6.55
N SER A 91 -7.77 -7.52 5.38
CA SER A 91 -8.80 -8.48 4.96
C SER A 91 -8.28 -9.71 4.22
N LEU A 92 -6.96 -9.88 4.12
CA LEU A 92 -6.31 -10.95 3.36
C LEU A 92 -6.74 -12.35 3.83
N LEU A 93 -7.24 -13.16 2.90
CA LEU A 93 -7.61 -14.55 3.16
C LEU A 93 -6.41 -15.49 2.96
N LYS A 94 -6.38 -16.59 3.72
CA LYS A 94 -5.35 -17.63 3.54
C LYS A 94 -5.34 -18.21 2.13
N THR A 95 -6.52 -18.32 1.50
CA THR A 95 -6.68 -18.81 0.13
C THR A 95 -6.17 -17.84 -0.94
N GLU A 96 -5.93 -16.57 -0.59
CA GLU A 96 -5.39 -15.56 -1.50
C GLU A 96 -3.86 -15.50 -1.47
N VAL A 97 -3.22 -16.20 -0.54
CA VAL A 97 -1.76 -16.31 -0.47
C VAL A 97 -1.33 -17.48 -1.36
N ASP A 98 -0.49 -17.21 -2.36
CA ASP A 98 0.12 -18.21 -3.24
C ASP A 98 1.63 -18.26 -2.99
N PRO A 99 2.11 -19.13 -2.06
CA PRO A 99 3.53 -19.23 -1.74
C PRO A 99 4.39 -19.82 -2.86
N VAL A 100 3.77 -20.55 -3.80
CA VAL A 100 4.47 -21.20 -4.92
C VAL A 100 4.66 -20.19 -6.05
N GLY A 101 3.61 -19.45 -6.40
CA GLY A 101 3.63 -18.37 -7.38
C GLY A 101 4.21 -17.06 -6.86
N MET A 102 4.57 -16.99 -5.57
CA MET A 102 5.12 -15.80 -4.90
C MET A 102 4.20 -14.58 -5.07
N ALA A 103 2.92 -14.75 -4.72
CA ALA A 103 1.88 -13.77 -5.02
C ALA A 103 0.77 -13.67 -3.97
N LEU A 104 0.14 -12.49 -3.90
CA LEU A 104 -1.20 -12.33 -3.33
C LEU A 104 -2.22 -12.19 -4.46
N ARG A 105 -3.17 -13.11 -4.53
CA ARG A 105 -4.23 -13.15 -5.55
C ARG A 105 -5.53 -12.65 -4.94
N LEU A 106 -5.67 -11.34 -4.88
CA LEU A 106 -6.78 -10.65 -4.21
C LEU A 106 -8.06 -10.76 -5.05
N GLY A 107 -9.08 -11.44 -4.51
CA GLY A 107 -10.37 -11.64 -5.17
C GLY A 107 -11.31 -10.43 -5.04
N ASN A 108 -11.16 -9.64 -3.97
CA ASN A 108 -12.07 -8.55 -3.59
C ASN A 108 -11.48 -7.14 -3.75
N SER A 109 -10.53 -6.92 -4.68
CA SER A 109 -10.04 -5.56 -4.88
C SER A 109 -11.13 -4.68 -5.52
N LYS A 110 -11.18 -3.39 -5.18
CA LYS A 110 -12.10 -2.39 -5.78
C LYS A 110 -12.01 -2.30 -7.32
N SER A 111 -11.07 -3.01 -7.93
CA SER A 111 -10.78 -3.09 -9.36
C SER A 111 -10.92 -4.51 -9.96
N GLY A 112 -11.50 -5.49 -9.23
CA GLY A 112 -11.63 -6.89 -9.68
C GLY A 112 -10.51 -7.81 -9.15
N LYS A 113 -10.33 -8.99 -9.76
CA LYS A 113 -9.23 -9.91 -9.41
C LYS A 113 -7.89 -9.20 -9.65
N SER A 114 -7.08 -9.06 -8.61
CA SER A 114 -5.84 -8.28 -8.67
C SER A 114 -4.69 -9.05 -8.04
N ILE A 115 -3.57 -9.13 -8.74
CA ILE A 115 -2.40 -9.90 -8.31
C ILE A 115 -1.35 -8.93 -7.77
N ARG A 116 -0.69 -9.30 -6.67
CA ARG A 116 0.46 -8.60 -6.09
C ARG A 116 1.65 -9.56 -6.07
N PRO A 117 2.64 -9.38 -6.94
CA PRO A 117 3.92 -10.08 -6.83
C PRO A 117 4.54 -9.78 -5.46
N VAL A 118 5.03 -10.78 -4.73
CA VAL A 118 5.67 -10.60 -3.43
C VAL A 118 6.96 -11.39 -3.32
N GLY A 119 7.91 -10.91 -2.52
CA GLY A 119 9.17 -11.60 -2.26
C GLY A 119 9.09 -12.71 -1.20
N PRO A 120 10.10 -13.60 -1.12
CA PRO A 120 10.20 -14.62 -0.09
C PRO A 120 10.13 -14.09 1.35
N ALA A 121 10.68 -12.90 1.62
CA ALA A 121 10.60 -12.27 2.95
C ALA A 121 9.15 -12.02 3.41
N VAL A 122 8.30 -11.56 2.49
CA VAL A 122 6.87 -11.38 2.74
C VAL A 122 6.19 -12.72 2.95
N ILE A 123 6.48 -13.72 2.10
CA ILE A 123 5.92 -15.07 2.23
C ILE A 123 6.28 -15.70 3.59
N ALA A 124 7.49 -15.48 4.09
CA ALA A 124 7.90 -15.97 5.41
C ALA A 124 7.03 -15.38 6.54
N ILE A 125 6.78 -14.06 6.50
CA ILE A 125 5.89 -13.40 7.46
C ILE A 125 4.45 -13.90 7.35
N LEU A 126 3.95 -14.07 6.13
CA LEU A 126 2.60 -14.58 5.90
C LEU A 126 2.46 -16.02 6.37
N LYS A 127 3.45 -16.89 6.15
CA LYS A 127 3.46 -18.25 6.69
C LYS A 127 3.41 -18.26 8.22
N MET A 128 4.19 -17.39 8.87
CA MET A 128 4.15 -17.23 10.32
C MET A 128 2.77 -16.76 10.81
N ALA A 129 2.18 -15.77 10.14
CA ALA A 129 0.84 -15.28 10.46
C ALA A 129 -0.24 -16.36 10.25
N MET A 130 -0.17 -17.11 9.16
CA MET A 130 -1.10 -18.20 8.84
C MET A 130 -1.03 -19.35 9.83
N ALA A 131 0.17 -19.67 10.34
CA ALA A 131 0.37 -20.68 11.37
C ALA A 131 -0.18 -20.25 12.74
N LYS A 132 -0.12 -18.94 13.06
CA LYS A 132 -0.70 -18.38 14.30
C LYS A 132 -2.21 -18.19 14.22
N SER A 133 -2.74 -17.89 13.04
CA SER A 133 -4.17 -17.66 12.83
C SER A 133 -4.95 -18.98 12.76
N LYS A 134 -6.01 -19.10 13.55
CA LYS A 134 -7.02 -20.19 13.41
C LYS A 134 -8.19 -19.79 12.50
N SER A 135 -8.21 -18.56 12.01
CA SER A 135 -9.24 -18.02 11.11
C SER A 135 -8.99 -18.39 9.64
N LYS A 136 -9.99 -18.09 8.78
CA LYS A 136 -9.83 -18.00 7.32
C LYS A 136 -8.96 -16.81 6.89
N TYR A 137 -8.88 -15.76 7.73
CA TYR A 137 -8.04 -14.60 7.48
C TYR A 137 -6.59 -14.86 7.92
N VAL A 138 -5.65 -14.29 7.18
CA VAL A 138 -4.23 -14.27 7.59
C VAL A 138 -4.07 -13.45 8.87
N PHE A 139 -4.76 -12.31 8.95
CA PHE A 139 -4.79 -11.43 10.12
C PHE A 139 -6.21 -11.32 10.69
N PRO A 140 -6.60 -12.19 11.62
CA PRO A 140 -7.92 -12.09 12.27
C PRO A 140 -8.01 -10.88 13.19
N ALA A 141 -9.24 -10.50 13.56
CA ALA A 141 -9.46 -9.52 14.61
C ALA A 141 -8.88 -10.02 15.95
N ILE A 142 -8.42 -9.08 16.78
CA ILE A 142 -7.82 -9.41 18.09
C ILE A 142 -8.85 -10.08 19.01
N THR A 143 -10.12 -9.67 18.90
CA THR A 143 -11.20 -10.12 19.78
C THR A 143 -11.99 -11.31 19.22
N THR A 144 -11.82 -11.65 17.94
CA THR A 144 -12.60 -12.72 17.30
C THR A 144 -11.91 -13.27 16.07
N GLU A 145 -11.99 -14.59 15.90
CA GLU A 145 -11.46 -15.28 14.71
C GLU A 145 -12.42 -15.20 13.51
N ALA A 146 -13.68 -14.76 13.69
CA ALA A 146 -14.66 -14.70 12.61
C ALA A 146 -14.48 -13.50 11.68
N LYS A 147 -13.80 -12.44 12.15
CA LYS A 147 -13.60 -11.17 11.42
C LYS A 147 -12.12 -10.95 11.15
N HIS A 148 -11.83 -10.13 10.15
CA HIS A 148 -10.48 -9.70 9.84
C HIS A 148 -10.04 -8.55 10.76
N HIS A 149 -8.74 -8.30 10.84
CA HIS A 149 -8.21 -7.16 11.59
C HIS A 149 -8.73 -5.84 11.04
N THR A 150 -8.94 -4.85 11.92
CA THR A 150 -9.30 -3.50 11.52
C THR A 150 -8.60 -2.47 12.41
N GLY A 151 -8.40 -1.28 11.87
CA GLY A 151 -7.89 -0.14 12.63
C GLY A 151 -6.37 -0.06 12.70
N LEU A 152 -5.65 -0.80 11.85
CA LEU A 152 -4.18 -0.77 11.80
C LEU A 152 -3.64 0.63 11.53
N THR A 153 -4.34 1.45 10.72
CA THR A 153 -3.93 2.84 10.46
C THR A 153 -3.91 3.67 11.74
N ARG A 154 -4.98 3.61 12.55
CA ARG A 154 -5.06 4.36 13.82
C ARG A 154 -4.01 3.86 14.80
N TRP A 155 -3.78 2.55 14.85
CA TRP A 155 -2.75 1.97 15.69
C TRP A 155 -1.34 2.39 15.26
N LEU A 156 -1.03 2.35 13.97
CA LEU A 156 0.24 2.83 13.42
C LEU A 156 0.49 4.30 13.76
N GLN A 157 -0.52 5.15 13.61
CA GLN A 157 -0.44 6.54 14.04
C GLN A 157 -0.16 6.66 15.54
N LYS A 158 -0.84 5.87 16.38
CA LYS A 158 -0.61 5.89 17.83
C LYS A 158 0.82 5.48 18.20
N VAL A 159 1.35 4.44 17.57
CA VAL A 159 2.65 3.84 17.95
C VAL A 159 3.85 4.56 17.34
N SER A 160 3.69 5.18 16.17
CA SER A 160 4.83 5.75 15.43
C SER A 160 4.69 7.22 15.07
N ALA A 161 3.61 7.93 15.37
CA ALA A 161 3.47 9.33 14.94
C ALA A 161 4.56 10.27 15.51
N LYS A 162 5.15 9.95 16.66
CA LYS A 162 6.25 10.74 17.24
C LYS A 162 7.52 10.63 16.40
N ASP A 163 7.89 9.41 16.02
CA ASP A 163 9.14 9.13 15.29
C ASP A 163 8.97 9.26 13.76
N VAL A 164 7.75 9.01 13.29
CA VAL A 164 7.34 8.90 11.89
C VAL A 164 6.08 9.77 11.68
N PRO A 165 6.24 11.11 11.70
CA PRO A 165 5.11 12.03 11.61
C PRO A 165 4.47 11.93 10.24
N GLY A 166 3.15 11.77 10.17
CA GLY A 166 2.40 11.72 8.91
C GLY A 166 2.12 10.31 8.36
N ILE A 167 2.41 9.25 9.14
CA ILE A 167 2.07 7.88 8.74
C ILE A 167 0.56 7.72 8.47
N THR A 168 0.23 7.19 7.29
CA THR A 168 -1.14 6.91 6.85
C THR A 168 -1.18 5.61 6.07
N SER A 169 -2.40 5.07 5.86
CA SER A 169 -2.61 3.88 5.02
C SER A 169 -2.08 4.04 3.59
N HIS A 170 -2.26 5.21 2.99
CA HIS A 170 -1.75 5.51 1.65
C HIS A 170 -0.25 5.78 1.67
N GLY A 171 0.25 6.37 2.76
CA GLY A 171 1.65 6.67 2.93
C GLY A 171 2.56 5.45 2.78
N LEU A 172 2.23 4.31 3.39
CA LEU A 172 3.05 3.09 3.27
C LEU A 172 3.14 2.60 1.82
N ARG A 173 2.01 2.62 1.09
CA ARG A 173 1.97 2.29 -0.34
C ARG A 173 2.78 3.26 -1.18
N HIS A 174 2.66 4.57 -0.92
CA HIS A 174 3.48 5.58 -1.60
C HIS A 174 4.97 5.37 -1.32
N SER A 175 5.33 5.06 -0.09
CA SER A 175 6.72 4.81 0.31
C SER A 175 7.30 3.58 -0.39
N PHE A 176 6.51 2.50 -0.53
CA PHE A 176 6.90 1.34 -1.33
C PHE A 176 7.17 1.71 -2.80
N SER A 177 6.26 2.46 -3.42
CA SER A 177 6.43 2.93 -4.79
C SER A 177 7.64 3.87 -4.95
N SER A 178 7.87 4.76 -3.99
CA SER A 178 9.05 5.64 -3.98
C SER A 178 10.35 4.87 -3.78
N THR A 179 10.35 3.82 -2.94
CA THR A 179 11.51 2.92 -2.80
C THR A 179 11.79 2.20 -4.11
N ALA A 180 10.75 1.77 -4.82
CA ALA A 180 10.90 1.15 -6.13
C ALA A 180 11.50 2.12 -7.16
N ASP A 181 11.08 3.39 -7.14
CA ASP A 181 11.63 4.46 -7.97
C ASP A 181 13.10 4.74 -7.62
N ASP A 182 13.42 4.87 -6.33
CA ASP A 182 14.79 5.04 -5.81
C ASP A 182 15.73 3.87 -6.21
N LEU A 183 15.16 2.66 -6.37
CA LEU A 183 15.88 1.46 -6.86
C LEU A 183 15.97 1.37 -8.39
N GLY A 184 15.44 2.36 -9.11
CA GLY A 184 15.55 2.50 -10.56
C GLY A 184 14.48 1.75 -11.37
N TYR A 185 13.36 1.33 -10.77
CA TYR A 185 12.29 0.65 -11.50
C TYR A 185 11.40 1.64 -12.26
N SER A 186 11.03 1.27 -13.48
CA SER A 186 10.17 2.10 -14.33
C SER A 186 8.76 2.26 -13.75
N LEU A 187 8.10 3.40 -14.03
CA LEU A 187 6.72 3.64 -13.59
C LEU A 187 5.73 2.53 -14.02
N PRO A 188 5.79 1.94 -15.23
CA PRO A 188 5.00 0.76 -15.58
C PRO A 188 5.22 -0.43 -14.65
N THR A 189 6.47 -0.75 -14.31
CA THR A 189 6.83 -1.81 -13.36
C THR A 189 6.24 -1.53 -11.98
N ILE A 190 6.40 -0.30 -11.47
CA ILE A 190 5.86 0.11 -10.17
C ILE A 190 4.34 -0.01 -10.16
N LYS A 191 3.66 0.45 -11.21
CA LYS A 191 2.20 0.33 -11.37
C LYS A 191 1.75 -1.14 -11.40
N ALA A 192 2.49 -2.03 -12.06
CA ALA A 192 2.19 -3.45 -12.08
C ALA A 192 2.32 -4.09 -10.68
N LEU A 193 3.38 -3.74 -9.92
CA LEU A 193 3.61 -4.23 -8.56
C LEU A 193 2.47 -3.87 -7.60
N VAL A 194 2.00 -2.62 -7.64
CA VAL A 194 0.91 -2.15 -6.74
C VAL A 194 -0.49 -2.45 -7.28
N GLY A 195 -0.61 -3.14 -8.41
CA GLY A 195 -1.90 -3.53 -9.02
C GLY A 195 -2.69 -2.39 -9.65
N HIS A 196 -2.02 -1.38 -10.19
CA HIS A 196 -2.62 -0.31 -10.99
C HIS A 196 -2.72 -0.66 -12.48
N SER A 197 -2.35 -1.86 -12.90
CA SER A 197 -2.48 -2.25 -14.30
C SER A 197 -3.96 -2.49 -14.65
N ARG A 198 -4.54 -1.60 -15.46
CA ARG A 198 -5.54 -1.96 -16.49
C ARG A 198 -4.86 -2.73 -17.63
N ALA A 199 -3.92 -3.62 -17.31
CA ALA A 199 -3.52 -4.61 -18.29
C ALA A 199 -4.70 -5.56 -18.35
N SER A 200 -5.57 -5.29 -19.33
CA SER A 200 -6.25 -6.33 -20.08
C SER A 200 -5.33 -7.55 -20.09
N VAL A 201 -5.63 -8.49 -19.20
CA VAL A 201 -5.11 -9.84 -19.34
C VAL A 201 -5.87 -10.33 -20.55
N THR A 202 -5.32 -10.02 -21.72
CA THR A 202 -5.64 -10.71 -22.96
C THR A 202 -5.62 -12.20 -22.61
N GLU A 203 -6.69 -12.89 -23.00
CA GLU A 203 -7.03 -14.28 -22.69
C GLU A 203 -6.01 -15.32 -23.21
N GLY A 204 -4.71 -15.05 -23.16
CA GLY A 204 -3.66 -15.87 -23.76
C GLY A 204 -2.38 -16.09 -22.95
N TYR A 205 -2.19 -15.48 -21.77
CA TYR A 205 -1.02 -15.76 -20.93
C TYR A 205 -1.45 -16.31 -19.56
N ILE A 206 -1.57 -17.63 -19.54
CA ILE A 206 -2.09 -18.43 -18.45
C ILE A 206 -1.06 -18.49 -17.28
N HIS A 207 -1.49 -17.96 -16.14
CA HIS A 207 -1.09 -18.25 -14.75
C HIS A 207 0.28 -17.88 -14.17
N LYS A 208 1.33 -17.59 -14.94
CA LYS A 208 2.65 -17.28 -14.36
C LYS A 208 2.91 -15.77 -14.29
N ILE A 209 3.19 -15.26 -13.09
CA ILE A 209 3.66 -13.88 -12.90
C ILE A 209 5.05 -13.77 -13.55
N ASP A 210 5.29 -12.66 -14.22
CA ASP A 210 6.59 -12.35 -14.81
C ASP A 210 7.70 -12.44 -13.74
N SER A 211 8.72 -13.25 -14.02
CA SER A 211 9.91 -13.40 -13.17
C SER A 211 10.60 -12.07 -12.86
N ALA A 212 10.56 -11.10 -13.77
CA ALA A 212 11.11 -9.76 -13.55
C ALA A 212 10.31 -8.98 -12.50
N LEU A 213 8.98 -9.13 -12.48
CA LEU A 213 8.13 -8.52 -11.44
C LEU A 213 8.35 -9.19 -10.08
N LEU A 214 8.52 -10.51 -10.04
CA LEU A 214 8.85 -11.22 -8.81
C LEU A 214 10.21 -10.78 -8.24
N ALA A 215 11.24 -10.70 -9.09
CA ALA A 215 12.57 -10.22 -8.70
C ALA A 215 12.52 -8.76 -8.21
N ALA A 216 11.72 -7.91 -8.85
CA ALA A 216 11.53 -6.53 -8.42
C ALA A 216 10.85 -6.44 -7.05
N ALA A 217 9.73 -7.16 -6.87
CA ALA A 217 9.02 -7.21 -5.59
C ALA A 217 9.92 -7.70 -4.46
N ASP A 218 10.72 -8.75 -4.72
CA ASP A 218 11.67 -9.28 -3.76
C ASP A 218 12.78 -8.29 -3.41
N LYS A 219 13.41 -7.64 -4.40
CA LYS A 219 14.47 -6.64 -4.15
C LYS A 219 13.95 -5.47 -3.33
N ILE A 220 12.76 -4.95 -3.64
CA ILE A 220 12.15 -3.84 -2.90
C ILE A 220 11.80 -4.28 -1.47
N ALA A 221 11.14 -5.44 -1.32
CA ALA A 221 10.77 -5.96 0.00
C ALA A 221 12.00 -6.19 0.88
N ARG A 222 13.08 -6.76 0.34
CA ARG A 222 14.35 -6.95 1.06
C ARG A 222 14.98 -5.63 1.48
N HIS A 223 15.04 -4.63 0.59
CA HIS A 223 15.58 -3.31 0.94
C HIS A 223 14.80 -2.68 2.10
N ILE A 224 13.46 -2.75 2.06
CA ILE A 224 12.59 -2.23 3.12
C ILE A 224 12.77 -3.01 4.43
N ASP A 225 12.86 -4.34 4.36
CA ASP A 225 13.10 -5.19 5.55
C ASP A 225 14.47 -4.91 6.19
N ASP A 226 15.52 -4.78 5.38
CA ASP A 226 16.86 -4.42 5.84
C ASP A 226 16.86 -3.03 6.50
N ALA A 227 16.17 -2.06 5.90
CA ALA A 227 16.01 -0.73 6.49
C ALA A 227 15.26 -0.78 7.84
N MET A 228 14.17 -1.55 7.94
CA MET A 228 13.40 -1.72 9.18
C MET A 228 14.17 -2.45 10.27
N THR A 229 14.91 -3.50 9.93
CA THR A 229 15.69 -4.32 10.88
C THR A 229 17.05 -3.69 11.21
N GLY A 230 17.46 -2.68 10.44
CA GLY A 230 18.71 -1.97 10.61
C GLY A 230 19.94 -2.73 10.12
N LYS A 231 19.76 -3.86 9.43
CA LYS A 231 20.82 -4.54 8.69
C LYS A 231 21.35 -3.57 7.63
N LYS A 232 22.68 -3.47 7.47
CA LYS A 232 23.28 -2.50 6.54
C LYS A 232 22.81 -2.81 5.12
N SER A 233 21.90 -2.00 4.58
CA SER A 233 21.67 -1.95 3.13
C SER A 233 22.98 -1.49 2.49
N SER A 234 23.51 -2.29 1.56
CA SER A 234 24.71 -1.97 0.79
C SER A 234 24.52 -0.60 0.14
N LYS A 235 25.38 0.37 0.50
CA LYS A 235 25.40 1.75 0.00
C LYS A 235 25.01 1.80 -1.49
N VAL A 236 23.80 2.30 -1.79
CA VAL A 236 23.49 2.79 -3.13
C VAL A 236 24.26 4.10 -3.27
N VAL A 237 25.30 4.07 -4.12
CA VAL A 237 26.15 5.21 -4.42
C VAL A 237 25.30 6.24 -5.17
N GLN A 238 25.05 7.40 -4.55
CA GLN A 238 24.56 8.56 -5.29
C GLN A 238 25.67 9.03 -6.24
N LEU A 239 25.47 8.84 -7.53
CA LEU A 239 26.26 9.52 -8.54
C LEU A 239 25.90 11.01 -8.48
N ARG A 240 26.85 11.83 -8.03
CA ARG A 240 26.78 13.28 -8.19
C ARG A 240 26.83 13.58 -9.68
N SER A 241 25.77 14.20 -10.21
CA SER A 241 25.81 14.84 -11.52
C SER A 241 26.85 15.97 -11.46
N ALA A 242 27.83 15.94 -12.36
CA ALA A 242 28.77 17.02 -12.62
C ALA A 242 28.13 18.09 -13.52
#